data_AF-A0A4Y4KIH3-F1
#
_entry.id   AF-A0A4Y4KIH3-F1
#
_cell.length_a   1.000
_cell.length_b   1.000
_cell.length_c   1.000
_cell.angle_alpha   90.00
_cell.angle_beta   90.00
_cell.angle_gamma   90.00
#
_symmetry.space_group_name_H-M   'P 1'
#
loop_
_entity.id
_entity.type
_entity.pdbx_description
1 polymer ?
#
loop_
_entity_poly.entity_id
_entity_poly.type
_entity_poly.pdbx_seq_one_letter_code
_entity_poly.pdbx_strand_id
1 'polypeptide(L)'
;MTVPDRGEPRVIDMSEGDTGAAAPYTDAARARLVMAYDACVLADLARAAVPIGEHELNTDGTTRSPGAVLADAARVLVAARRFFETAAVFERVGGADWQRIGDVLGVPPQAARARFAMAETGFREELLLPGGTGPTEAGGTSSLRAHMAGEPLETALDLDDWVLRHQDGDDALGPTPVSGGLTRIDPPRHAEKHP
;
A
#
# COMPACT_ATOMS: atom_id res chain seq x y z
N MET A 1 -13.54 71.74 -9.49
CA MET A 1 -14.85 71.09 -9.64
C MET A 1 -14.77 70.24 -10.90
N THR A 2 -15.29 69.00 -10.81
CA THR A 2 -15.37 67.96 -11.86
C THR A 2 -14.20 66.95 -11.91
N VAL A 3 -14.46 65.81 -11.27
CA VAL A 3 -13.85 64.48 -11.44
C VAL A 3 -14.37 63.88 -12.75
N PRO A 4 -13.53 63.16 -13.52
CA PRO A 4 -13.70 61.71 -13.70
C PRO A 4 -12.31 61.02 -13.77
N ASP A 5 -12.11 59.70 -13.77
CA ASP A 5 -12.98 58.55 -13.95
C ASP A 5 -12.33 57.33 -13.27
N ARG A 6 -13.16 56.35 -12.94
CA ARG A 6 -12.83 55.12 -12.23
C ARG A 6 -11.89 54.24 -13.07
N GLY A 7 -10.68 54.02 -12.56
CA GLY A 7 -9.88 52.87 -12.96
C GLY A 7 -10.56 51.58 -12.48
N GLU A 8 -11.18 50.86 -13.41
CA GLU A 8 -11.64 49.49 -13.18
C GLU A 8 -10.43 48.61 -12.82
N PRO A 9 -10.46 47.86 -11.70
CA PRO A 9 -9.50 46.81 -11.49
C PRO A 9 -9.81 45.69 -12.49
N ARG A 10 -8.91 45.53 -13.45
CA ARG A 10 -8.78 44.36 -14.32
C ARG A 10 -8.96 43.12 -13.45
N VAL A 11 -10.06 42.41 -13.66
CA VAL A 11 -10.25 41.04 -13.18
C VAL A 11 -9.07 40.26 -13.74
N ILE A 12 -8.12 39.92 -12.87
CA ILE A 12 -7.18 38.86 -13.16
C ILE A 12 -8.07 37.64 -13.22
N ASP A 13 -8.33 37.22 -14.45
CA ASP A 13 -8.73 35.87 -14.80
C ASP A 13 -7.62 34.96 -14.23
N MET A 14 -7.76 34.64 -12.95
CA MET A 14 -7.11 33.52 -12.31
C MET A 14 -7.75 32.32 -12.97
N SER A 15 -7.25 32.01 -14.17
CA SER A 15 -7.35 30.72 -14.81
C SER A 15 -7.26 29.71 -13.69
N GLU A 16 -8.42 29.15 -13.33
CA GLU A 16 -8.51 27.97 -12.50
C GLU A 16 -7.57 27.00 -13.19
N GLY A 17 -6.39 26.83 -12.60
CA GLY A 17 -5.47 25.79 -12.98
C GLY A 17 -6.25 24.54 -12.72
N ASP A 18 -6.84 24.02 -13.79
CA ASP A 18 -7.36 22.68 -13.93
C ASP A 18 -6.23 21.76 -13.48
N THR A 19 -6.18 21.59 -12.17
CA THR A 19 -5.36 20.63 -11.48
C THR A 19 -6.11 19.36 -11.75
N GLY A 20 -6.00 18.88 -13.00
CA GLY A 20 -6.65 17.69 -13.49
C GLY A 20 -6.20 16.57 -12.59
N ALA A 21 -7.01 16.31 -11.55
CA ALA A 21 -6.71 15.32 -10.54
C ALA A 21 -6.49 14.03 -11.31
N ALA A 22 -5.25 13.55 -11.29
CA ALA A 22 -4.88 12.37 -12.04
C ALA A 22 -5.89 11.26 -11.76
N ALA A 23 -6.33 10.57 -12.82
CA ALA A 23 -7.35 9.55 -12.68
C ALA A 23 -6.98 8.54 -11.57
N PRO A 24 -7.93 8.16 -10.71
CA PRO A 24 -7.66 7.33 -9.54
C PRO A 24 -7.06 5.98 -9.95
N TYR A 25 -6.15 5.43 -9.15
CA TYR A 25 -5.64 4.07 -9.33
C TYR A 25 -6.75 3.03 -9.18
N THR A 26 -6.63 1.92 -9.92
CA THR A 26 -7.57 0.79 -9.81
C THR A 26 -7.47 0.11 -8.45
N ASP A 27 -8.54 -0.53 -8.00
CA ASP A 27 -8.57 -1.26 -6.73
C ASP A 27 -7.51 -2.37 -6.69
N ALA A 28 -7.27 -3.04 -7.82
CA ALA A 28 -6.24 -4.06 -7.95
C ALA A 28 -4.83 -3.47 -7.79
N ALA A 29 -4.56 -2.28 -8.36
CA ALA A 29 -3.29 -1.60 -8.19
C ALA A 29 -3.06 -1.19 -6.73
N ARG A 30 -4.09 -0.67 -6.05
CA ARG A 30 -4.02 -0.35 -4.62
C ARG A 30 -3.82 -1.59 -3.75
N ALA A 31 -4.52 -2.68 -4.03
CA ALA A 31 -4.34 -3.95 -3.33
C ALA A 31 -2.92 -4.50 -3.52
N ARG A 32 -2.37 -4.42 -4.75
CA ARG A 32 -1.00 -4.83 -5.05
C ARG A 32 0.04 -4.01 -4.30
N LEU A 33 -0.23 -2.72 -4.09
CA LEU A 33 0.63 -1.81 -3.35
C LEU A 33 0.64 -2.13 -1.85
N VAL A 34 -0.53 -2.37 -1.25
CA VAL A 34 -0.64 -2.81 0.15
C VAL A 34 0.10 -4.14 0.35
N MET A 35 -0.05 -5.09 -0.58
CA MET A 35 0.71 -6.34 -0.56
C MET A 35 2.23 -6.11 -0.66
N ALA A 36 2.67 -5.18 -1.50
CA ALA A 36 4.09 -4.83 -1.64
C ALA A 36 4.66 -4.26 -0.33
N TYR A 37 3.90 -3.39 0.33
CA TYR A 37 4.27 -2.82 1.62
C TYR A 37 4.41 -3.90 2.69
N ASP A 38 3.43 -4.82 2.82
CA ASP A 38 3.54 -5.92 3.78
C ASP A 38 4.72 -6.86 3.48
N ALA A 39 5.05 -7.05 2.21
CA ALA A 39 6.25 -7.80 1.80
C ALA A 39 7.55 -7.08 2.21
N CYS A 40 7.62 -5.77 2.03
CA CYS A 40 8.73 -4.92 2.49
C CYS A 40 8.93 -5.04 4.00
N VAL A 41 7.85 -4.90 4.78
CA VAL A 41 7.90 -5.04 6.26
C VAL A 41 8.36 -6.43 6.67
N LEU A 42 7.86 -7.49 6.00
CA LEU A 42 8.30 -8.86 6.25
C LEU A 42 9.80 -9.03 5.95
N ALA A 43 10.26 -8.51 4.81
CA ALA A 43 11.66 -8.60 4.40
C ALA A 43 12.58 -7.87 5.40
N ASP A 44 12.21 -6.68 5.86
CA ASP A 44 12.99 -5.93 6.85
C ASP A 44 13.06 -6.65 8.19
N LEU A 45 11.94 -7.21 8.67
CA LEU A 45 11.93 -8.00 9.91
C LEU A 45 12.73 -9.29 9.79
N ALA A 46 12.61 -10.00 8.67
CA ALA A 46 13.37 -11.22 8.42
C ALA A 46 14.87 -10.92 8.34
N ARG A 47 15.26 -9.86 7.63
CA ARG A 47 16.65 -9.40 7.53
C ARG A 47 17.22 -9.01 8.89
N ALA A 48 16.45 -8.28 9.70
CA ALA A 48 16.88 -7.87 11.04
C ALA A 48 17.09 -9.06 12.00
N ALA A 49 16.45 -10.21 11.74
CA ALA A 49 16.58 -11.42 12.54
C ALA A 49 17.79 -12.31 12.15
N VAL A 50 18.52 -11.97 11.08
CA VAL A 50 19.71 -12.72 10.63
C VAL A 50 20.97 -12.43 11.43
N PRO A 51 21.39 -11.15 11.63
CA PRO A 51 22.62 -10.86 12.34
C PRO A 51 22.51 -11.20 13.83
N ILE A 52 23.59 -11.73 14.41
CA ILE A 52 23.73 -11.82 15.86
C ILE A 52 24.18 -10.45 16.37
N GLY A 53 23.33 -9.80 17.17
CA GLY A 53 23.61 -8.46 17.68
C GLY A 53 24.81 -8.43 18.64
N GLU A 54 25.59 -7.33 18.63
CA GLU A 54 26.76 -7.15 19.52
C GLU A 54 26.43 -7.34 21.02
N HIS A 55 25.17 -7.09 21.39
CA HIS A 55 24.67 -7.18 22.77
C HIS A 55 23.69 -8.34 22.98
N GLU A 56 23.54 -9.23 22.00
CA GLU A 56 22.57 -10.33 22.06
C GLU A 56 23.04 -11.46 22.98
N LEU A 57 24.34 -11.77 22.93
CA LEU A 57 24.96 -12.90 23.64
C LEU A 57 25.95 -12.42 24.72
N ASN A 58 25.92 -13.07 25.89
CA ASN A 58 26.98 -13.00 26.89
C ASN A 58 28.28 -13.61 26.36
N THR A 59 29.39 -13.38 27.05
CA THR A 59 30.71 -13.95 26.68
C THR A 59 30.71 -15.49 26.67
N ASP A 60 29.82 -16.12 27.43
CA ASP A 60 29.64 -17.58 27.48
C ASP A 60 28.68 -18.13 26.39
N GLY A 61 28.18 -17.26 25.50
CA GLY A 61 27.26 -17.61 24.42
C GLY A 61 25.79 -17.71 24.81
N THR A 62 25.43 -17.46 26.08
CA THR A 62 24.02 -17.42 26.51
C THR A 62 23.34 -16.11 26.13
N THR A 63 22.02 -16.11 25.97
CA THR A 63 21.27 -14.88 25.65
C THR A 63 21.33 -13.88 26.80
N ARG A 64 21.56 -12.59 26.48
CA ARG A 64 21.48 -11.49 27.47
C ARG A 64 20.04 -11.11 27.81
N SER A 65 19.09 -11.43 26.93
CA SER A 65 17.68 -11.06 27.06
C SER A 65 16.78 -12.25 26.74
N PRO A 66 16.53 -13.14 27.73
CA PRO A 66 15.64 -14.28 27.54
C PRO A 66 14.26 -13.84 27.01
N GLY A 67 13.85 -14.45 25.90
CA GLY A 67 12.56 -14.16 25.25
C GLY A 67 12.60 -13.10 24.14
N ALA A 68 13.68 -12.31 24.01
CA ALA A 68 13.78 -11.31 22.94
C ALA A 68 13.72 -11.94 21.54
N VAL A 69 14.50 -13.00 21.29
CA VAL A 69 14.50 -13.75 20.03
C VAL A 69 13.11 -14.32 19.71
N LEU A 70 12.38 -14.80 20.71
CA LEU A 70 11.02 -15.32 20.52
C LEU A 70 10.04 -14.20 20.16
N ALA A 71 10.18 -13.02 20.78
CA ALA A 71 9.38 -11.85 20.44
C ALA A 71 9.65 -11.40 18.99
N ASP A 72 10.90 -11.44 18.55
CA ASP A 72 11.29 -11.10 17.18
C ASP A 72 10.72 -12.08 16.16
N ALA A 73 10.82 -13.38 16.43
CA ALA A 73 10.20 -14.42 15.62
C ALA A 73 8.67 -14.26 15.56
N ALA A 74 8.03 -13.89 16.67
CA ALA A 74 6.59 -13.61 16.69
C ALA A 74 6.23 -12.40 15.79
N ARG A 75 7.06 -11.34 15.76
CA ARG A 75 6.88 -10.19 14.87
C ARG A 75 6.99 -10.59 13.40
N VAL A 76 7.99 -11.39 13.03
CA VAL A 76 8.14 -11.95 11.67
C VAL A 76 6.89 -12.76 11.29
N LEU A 77 6.41 -13.61 12.18
CA LEU A 77 5.24 -14.45 11.91
C LEU A 77 3.94 -13.64 11.78
N VAL A 78 3.80 -12.52 12.48
CA VAL A 78 2.68 -11.58 12.29
C VAL A 78 2.78 -10.90 10.92
N ALA A 79 3.97 -10.43 10.51
CA ALA A 79 4.18 -9.81 9.21
C ALA A 79 3.93 -10.80 8.06
N ALA A 80 4.40 -12.04 8.17
CA ALA A 80 4.17 -13.09 7.19
C ALA A 80 2.68 -13.39 7.00
N ARG A 81 1.91 -13.40 8.10
CA ARG A 81 0.45 -13.58 8.03
C ARG A 81 -0.24 -12.42 7.32
N ARG A 82 0.17 -11.18 7.60
CA ARG A 82 -0.36 -9.99 6.91
C ARG A 82 -0.08 -10.02 5.42
N PHE A 83 1.17 -10.26 5.03
CA PHE A 83 1.55 -10.43 3.62
C PHE A 83 0.72 -11.50 2.93
N PHE A 84 0.51 -12.64 3.60
CA PHE A 84 -0.29 -13.73 3.04
C PHE A 84 -1.78 -13.36 2.88
N GLU A 85 -2.35 -12.64 3.84
CA GLU A 85 -3.72 -12.13 3.75
C GLU A 85 -3.86 -11.09 2.63
N THR A 86 -2.93 -10.14 2.51
CA THR A 86 -3.00 -9.09 1.49
C THR A 86 -2.72 -9.62 0.08
N ALA A 87 -1.91 -10.67 -0.05
CA ALA A 87 -1.80 -11.42 -1.31
C ALA A 87 -3.13 -12.06 -1.73
N ALA A 88 -3.84 -12.71 -0.81
CA ALA A 88 -5.16 -13.27 -1.09
C ALA A 88 -6.17 -12.17 -1.48
N VAL A 89 -6.14 -11.01 -0.81
CA VAL A 89 -6.99 -9.87 -1.17
C VAL A 89 -6.66 -9.34 -2.57
N PHE A 90 -5.39 -9.20 -2.92
CA PHE A 90 -4.98 -8.77 -4.26
C PHE A 90 -5.51 -9.73 -5.34
N GLU A 91 -5.36 -11.04 -5.17
CA GLU A 91 -5.90 -12.04 -6.10
C GLU A 91 -7.44 -11.94 -6.22
N ARG A 92 -8.15 -11.77 -5.09
CA ARG A 92 -9.61 -11.60 -5.06
C ARG A 92 -10.08 -10.36 -5.79
N VAL A 93 -9.43 -9.23 -5.56
CA VAL A 93 -9.73 -7.95 -6.21
C VAL A 93 -9.33 -7.99 -7.69
N GLY A 94 -8.27 -8.73 -8.03
CA GLY A 94 -7.85 -9.02 -9.39
C GLY A 94 -8.75 -10.00 -10.16
N GLY A 95 -9.77 -10.57 -9.51
CA GLY A 95 -10.81 -11.39 -10.14
C GLY A 95 -10.70 -12.90 -9.93
N ALA A 96 -9.70 -13.39 -9.19
CA ALA A 96 -9.62 -14.81 -8.86
C ALA A 96 -10.79 -15.22 -7.95
N ASP A 97 -11.46 -16.33 -8.24
CA ASP A 97 -12.52 -16.87 -7.37
C ASP A 97 -11.95 -17.69 -6.19
N TRP A 98 -12.84 -18.08 -5.26
CA TRP A 98 -12.44 -18.90 -4.11
C TRP A 98 -11.97 -20.30 -4.48
N GLN A 99 -12.39 -20.83 -5.63
CA GLN A 99 -11.92 -22.11 -6.13
C GLN A 99 -10.43 -22.01 -6.48
N ARG A 100 -10.07 -21.00 -7.28
CA ARG A 100 -8.69 -20.76 -7.69
C ARG A 100 -7.76 -20.54 -6.50
N ILE A 101 -8.19 -19.77 -5.50
CA ILE A 101 -7.42 -19.55 -4.27
C ILE A 101 -7.30 -20.84 -3.45
N GLY A 102 -8.39 -21.60 -3.32
CA GLY A 102 -8.36 -22.90 -2.65
C GLY A 102 -7.37 -23.87 -3.30
N ASP A 103 -7.38 -23.94 -4.63
CA ASP A 103 -6.48 -24.81 -5.40
C ASP A 103 -5.00 -24.45 -5.18
N VAL A 104 -4.64 -23.16 -5.18
CA VAL A 104 -3.26 -22.70 -4.90
C VAL A 104 -2.82 -23.05 -3.49
N LEU A 105 -3.74 -22.98 -2.52
CA LEU A 105 -3.46 -23.24 -1.11
C LEU A 105 -3.59 -24.72 -0.71
N GLY A 106 -4.07 -25.58 -1.61
CA GLY A 106 -4.36 -26.98 -1.31
C GLY A 106 -5.48 -27.17 -0.28
N VAL A 107 -6.44 -26.25 -0.21
CA VAL A 107 -7.57 -26.31 0.74
C VAL A 107 -8.91 -26.18 0.02
N PRO A 108 -10.02 -26.69 0.59
CA PRO A 108 -11.34 -26.48 0.02
C PRO A 108 -11.68 -24.98 -0.13
N PRO A 109 -12.44 -24.59 -1.17
CA PRO A 109 -12.81 -23.19 -1.41
C PRO A 109 -13.51 -22.52 -0.22
N GLN A 110 -14.31 -23.28 0.52
CA GLN A 110 -15.01 -22.81 1.71
C GLN A 110 -14.03 -22.46 2.85
N ALA A 111 -12.93 -23.20 2.98
CA ALA A 111 -11.89 -22.93 3.96
C ALA A 111 -11.09 -21.67 3.58
N ALA A 112 -10.76 -21.50 2.29
CA ALA A 112 -10.15 -20.28 1.79
C ALA A 112 -11.06 -19.06 2.04
N ARG A 113 -12.35 -19.16 1.69
CA ARG A 113 -13.33 -18.11 1.96
C ARG A 113 -13.44 -17.79 3.45
N ALA A 114 -13.58 -18.80 4.30
CA ALA A 114 -13.68 -18.60 5.76
C ALA A 114 -12.46 -17.88 6.32
N ARG A 115 -11.28 -18.12 5.74
CA ARG A 115 -10.03 -17.50 6.18
C ARG A 115 -9.89 -16.05 5.71
N PHE A 116 -10.23 -15.73 4.47
CA PHE A 116 -9.86 -14.44 3.86
C PHE A 116 -11.02 -13.48 3.59
N ALA A 117 -12.27 -13.94 3.64
CA ALA A 117 -13.42 -13.09 3.29
C ALA A 117 -13.51 -11.83 4.17
N MET A 118 -13.16 -11.91 5.46
CA MET A 118 -13.13 -10.73 6.34
C MET A 118 -12.07 -9.71 5.90
N ALA A 119 -10.88 -10.17 5.52
CA ALA A 119 -9.82 -9.29 5.03
C ALA A 119 -10.19 -8.64 3.69
N GLU A 120 -10.83 -9.39 2.78
CA GLU A 120 -11.34 -8.86 1.51
C GLU A 120 -12.42 -7.79 1.73
N THR A 121 -13.38 -8.04 2.62
CA THR A 121 -14.42 -7.07 2.97
C THR A 121 -13.83 -5.82 3.60
N GLY A 122 -12.96 -5.96 4.60
CA GLY A 122 -12.32 -4.82 5.27
C GLY A 122 -11.52 -3.94 4.31
N PHE A 123 -10.79 -4.55 3.36
CA PHE A 123 -10.09 -3.80 2.32
C PHE A 123 -11.05 -3.00 1.43
N ARG A 124 -12.17 -3.61 0.98
CA ARG A 124 -13.16 -2.89 0.16
C ARG A 124 -13.84 -1.75 0.93
N GLU A 125 -14.12 -1.95 2.21
CA GLU A 125 -14.68 -0.90 3.06
C GLU A 125 -13.71 0.26 3.24
N GLU A 126 -12.41 -0.01 3.45
CA GLU A 126 -11.35 1.00 3.50
C GLU A 126 -11.26 1.82 2.20
N LEU A 127 -11.46 1.20 1.03
CA LEU A 127 -11.50 1.92 -0.25
C LEU A 127 -12.72 2.85 -0.40
N LEU A 128 -13.84 2.53 0.25
CA LEU A 128 -15.09 3.29 0.15
C LEU A 128 -15.13 4.50 1.08
N LEU A 129 -14.27 4.54 2.11
CA LEU A 129 -14.22 5.63 3.09
C LEU A 129 -13.20 6.70 2.65
N PRO A 130 -13.64 7.87 2.15
CA PRO A 130 -12.73 8.94 1.79
C PRO A 130 -12.21 9.60 3.07
N GLY A 131 -10.90 9.55 3.31
CA GLY A 131 -10.21 10.43 4.27
C GLY A 131 -10.82 10.47 5.67
N GLY A 132 -10.86 9.33 6.37
CA GLY A 132 -11.31 9.27 7.75
C GLY A 132 -10.26 9.81 8.74
N THR A 133 -10.20 11.12 8.96
CA THR A 133 -9.66 11.70 10.20
C THR A 133 -10.59 11.38 11.37
N GLY A 134 -10.66 10.11 11.77
CA GLY A 134 -11.26 9.67 13.03
C GLY A 134 -10.19 9.56 14.12
N PRO A 135 -10.54 9.69 15.42
CA PRO A 135 -9.58 9.61 16.51
C PRO A 135 -8.87 8.25 16.47
N THR A 136 -7.55 8.29 16.44
CA THR A 136 -6.66 7.14 16.44
C THR A 136 -6.81 6.36 17.74
N GLU A 137 -7.72 5.39 17.77
CA GLU A 137 -7.78 4.40 18.85
C GLU A 137 -7.41 3.00 18.32
N ALA A 138 -6.24 2.54 18.78
CA ALA A 138 -5.78 1.16 18.82
C ALA A 138 -5.73 0.37 17.49
N GLY A 139 -4.79 0.73 16.60
CA GLY A 139 -4.38 -0.17 15.52
C GLY A 139 -3.62 0.51 14.38
N GLY A 140 -2.32 0.77 14.57
CA GLY A 140 -1.47 1.51 13.61
C GLY A 140 -1.44 0.98 12.16
N THR A 141 -1.98 -0.20 11.87
CA THR A 141 -2.11 -0.72 10.49
C THR A 141 -3.33 -0.23 9.72
N SER A 142 -4.44 0.09 10.40
CA SER A 142 -5.66 0.57 9.72
C SER A 142 -5.46 1.99 9.20
N SER A 143 -4.78 2.84 9.97
CA SER A 143 -4.41 4.20 9.55
C SER A 143 -3.44 4.21 8.36
N LEU A 144 -2.53 3.23 8.27
CA LEU A 144 -1.56 3.16 7.19
C LEU A 144 -2.19 2.67 5.89
N ARG A 145 -3.12 1.70 5.93
CA ARG A 145 -3.88 1.28 4.74
C ARG A 145 -4.80 2.37 4.23
N ALA A 146 -5.44 3.11 5.14
CA ALA A 146 -6.22 4.29 4.77
C ALA A 146 -5.33 5.37 4.11
N HIS A 147 -4.11 5.58 4.59
CA HIS A 147 -3.15 6.50 3.98
C HIS A 147 -2.67 6.00 2.60
N MET A 148 -2.31 4.71 2.45
CA MET A 148 -1.95 4.12 1.16
C MET A 148 -3.11 4.15 0.14
N ALA A 149 -4.35 4.09 0.61
CA ALA A 149 -5.53 4.24 -0.24
C ALA A 149 -5.74 5.70 -0.69
N GLY A 150 -5.41 6.67 0.17
CA GLY A 150 -5.50 8.11 -0.12
C GLY A 150 -4.35 8.65 -0.99
N GLU A 151 -3.12 8.19 -0.74
CA GLU A 151 -1.87 8.68 -1.37
C GLU A 151 -1.02 7.53 -1.96
N PRO A 152 -1.58 6.71 -2.88
CA PRO A 152 -0.92 5.50 -3.39
C PRO A 152 0.38 5.77 -4.16
N LEU A 153 0.60 6.97 -4.68
CA LEU A 153 1.84 7.30 -5.39
C LEU A 153 3.01 7.49 -4.42
N GLU A 154 2.81 8.15 -3.29
CA GLU A 154 3.86 8.38 -2.29
C GLU A 154 4.40 7.04 -1.77
N THR A 155 3.51 6.14 -1.36
CA THR A 155 3.87 4.79 -0.94
C THR A 155 4.62 4.01 -2.03
N ALA A 156 4.25 4.18 -3.30
CA ALA A 156 4.93 3.50 -4.39
C ALA A 156 6.36 4.01 -4.61
N LEU A 157 6.59 5.30 -4.41
CA LEU A 157 7.92 5.90 -4.48
C LEU A 157 8.80 5.44 -3.31
N ASP A 158 8.25 5.38 -2.09
CA ASP A 158 8.97 4.82 -0.93
C ASP A 158 9.40 3.37 -1.17
N LEU A 159 8.55 2.59 -1.86
CA LEU A 159 8.84 1.22 -2.22
C LEU A 159 9.83 1.10 -3.39
N ASP A 160 9.81 2.02 -4.36
CA ASP A 160 10.87 2.12 -5.38
C ASP A 160 12.23 2.30 -4.70
N ASP A 161 12.33 3.27 -3.79
CA ASP A 161 13.54 3.55 -3.02
C ASP A 161 13.96 2.37 -2.14
N TRP A 162 13.01 1.66 -1.54
CA TRP A 162 13.32 0.45 -0.78
C TRP A 162 13.91 -0.64 -1.69
N VAL A 163 13.30 -0.92 -2.84
CA VAL A 163 13.78 -1.95 -3.77
C VAL A 163 15.18 -1.62 -4.27
N LEU A 164 15.41 -0.37 -4.70
CA LEU A 164 16.71 0.08 -5.22
C LEU A 164 17.82 0.03 -4.16
N ARG A 165 17.52 0.29 -2.89
CA ARG A 165 18.51 0.15 -1.79
C ARG A 165 18.87 -1.29 -1.46
N HIS A 166 18.01 -2.24 -1.81
CA HIS A 166 18.18 -3.67 -1.50
C HIS A 166 18.46 -4.52 -2.74
N GLN A 167 18.81 -3.88 -3.87
CA GLN A 167 19.24 -4.61 -5.06
C GLN A 167 20.66 -5.17 -4.84
N ASP A 168 20.82 -6.49 -4.90
CA ASP A 168 22.12 -7.16 -4.81
C ASP A 168 22.85 -7.13 -6.17
N GLY A 169 23.04 -5.94 -6.73
CA GLY A 169 23.81 -5.72 -7.96
C GLY A 169 23.14 -6.20 -9.26
N ASP A 170 21.86 -6.55 -9.25
CA ASP A 170 21.07 -6.84 -10.45
C ASP A 170 20.28 -5.59 -10.88
N ASP A 171 20.71 -4.95 -11.96
CA ASP A 171 20.13 -3.69 -12.48
C ASP A 171 18.89 -3.92 -13.36
N ALA A 172 18.30 -5.12 -13.38
CA ALA A 172 17.18 -5.46 -14.27
C ALA A 172 15.86 -4.73 -13.96
N LEU A 173 15.73 -4.11 -12.78
CA LEU A 173 14.45 -3.58 -12.27
C LEU A 173 14.08 -2.17 -12.76
N GLY A 174 15.01 -1.45 -13.40
CA GLY A 174 14.80 -0.07 -13.86
C GLY A 174 14.59 0.94 -12.71
N PRO A 175 14.34 2.23 -13.00
CA PRO A 175 14.29 3.28 -11.98
C PRO A 175 12.99 3.35 -11.16
N THR A 176 11.92 2.68 -11.60
CA THR A 176 10.58 2.74 -10.97
C THR A 176 9.93 1.35 -10.86
N PRO A 177 10.56 0.41 -10.12
CA PRO A 177 10.15 -1.00 -10.09
C PRO A 177 8.75 -1.28 -9.54
N VAL A 178 8.20 -0.35 -8.78
CA VAL A 178 6.87 -0.41 -8.15
C VAL A 178 5.95 0.64 -8.77
N SER A 179 6.33 1.92 -8.76
CA SER A 179 5.45 2.99 -9.24
C SER A 179 5.15 2.90 -10.75
N GLY A 180 6.09 2.39 -11.55
CA GLY A 180 5.93 2.20 -12.99
C GLY A 180 4.89 1.14 -13.38
N GLY A 181 4.55 0.22 -12.46
CA GLY A 181 3.57 -0.85 -12.69
C GLY A 181 2.13 -0.49 -12.29
N LEU A 182 1.89 0.69 -11.72
CA LEU A 182 0.56 1.05 -11.21
C LEU A 182 -0.40 1.44 -12.34
N THR A 183 -1.57 0.79 -12.36
CA THR A 183 -2.63 1.07 -13.36
C THR A 183 -3.67 2.05 -12.83
N ARG A 184 -4.01 3.06 -13.64
CA ARG A 184 -5.08 4.03 -13.36
C ARG A 184 -6.40 3.63 -14.02
N ILE A 185 -7.51 4.13 -13.46
CA ILE A 185 -8.84 4.03 -14.08
C ILE A 185 -8.84 4.94 -15.30
N ASP A 186 -9.17 4.40 -16.47
CA ASP A 186 -9.35 5.23 -17.67
C ASP A 186 -10.51 6.21 -17.45
N PRO A 187 -10.31 7.52 -17.67
CA PRO A 187 -11.42 8.45 -17.62
C PRO A 187 -12.44 8.08 -18.71
N PRO A 188 -13.75 8.14 -18.43
CA PRO A 188 -14.76 7.89 -19.45
C PRO A 188 -14.55 8.88 -20.59
N ARG A 189 -14.27 8.36 -21.79
CA ARG A 189 -14.16 9.18 -23.01
C ARG A 189 -15.47 9.95 -23.16
N HIS A 190 -15.41 11.27 -22.99
CA HIS A 190 -16.53 12.14 -23.27
C HIS A 190 -16.99 11.86 -24.71
N ALA A 191 -18.18 11.28 -24.85
CA ALA A 191 -18.83 11.15 -26.15
C ALA A 191 -19.11 12.57 -26.64
N GLU A 192 -18.25 13.06 -27.54
CA GLU A 192 -18.52 14.26 -28.33
C GLU A 192 -19.85 14.04 -29.07
N LYS A 193 -20.90 14.70 -28.58
CA LYS A 193 -22.13 14.87 -29.36
C LYS A 193 -21.80 15.85 -30.48
N HIS A 194 -21.58 15.31 -31.68
CA HIS A 194 -21.55 16.13 -32.89
C HIS A 194 -22.93 16.79 -33.11
N PRO A 195 -22.97 18.10 -33.43
CA PRO A 195 -24.19 18.85 -33.71
C PRO A 195 -24.87 18.44 -35.03
#